data_AF-A0A820RGM4-F1
#
_entry.id   AF-A0A820RGM4-F1
#
_cell.length_a   1.000
_cell.length_b   1.000
_cell.length_c   1.000
_cell.angle_alpha   90.00
_cell.angle_beta   90.00
_cell.angle_gamma   90.00
#
_symmetry.space_group_name_H-M   'P 1'
#
loop_
_entity.id
_entity.type
_entity.pdbx_description
1 polymer ?
#
loop_
_entity_poly.entity_id
_entity_poly.type
_entity_poly.pdbx_seq_one_letter_code
_entity_poly.pdbx_strand_id
1 'polypeptide(L)'
;MGTYLVVGVHSEAEITKHKGPPVFSEQERYKMVRAIKWVDEVVEDAPYVTALETLEKYNCQFCVHGDDITVTADGVDTYHIVKAAGRYRECKRTQGVSTTDLVG
;
A
#
# COMPACT_ATOMS: atom_id res chain seq x y z
N MET A 1 -3.59 -12.41 10.76
CA MET A 1 -4.18 -11.10 10.43
C MET A 1 -5.35 -11.37 9.49
N GLY A 2 -6.60 -11.33 9.97
CA GLY A 2 -7.80 -11.47 9.14
C GLY A 2 -8.00 -12.78 8.36
N THR A 3 -9.12 -12.83 7.61
CA THR A 3 -9.48 -13.89 6.65
C THR A 3 -9.88 -13.33 5.28
N TYR A 4 -9.88 -12.01 5.12
CA TYR A 4 -10.25 -11.29 3.90
C TYR A 4 -9.26 -10.14 3.69
N LEU A 5 -8.70 -10.02 2.49
CA LEU A 5 -7.66 -9.06 2.14
C LEU A 5 -8.08 -8.16 0.97
N VAL A 6 -8.20 -6.88 1.27
CA VAL A 6 -8.37 -5.80 0.28
C VAL A 6 -7.02 -5.15 0.03
N VAL A 7 -6.63 -5.01 -1.25
CA VAL A 7 -5.40 -4.32 -1.65
C VAL A 7 -5.73 -3.11 -2.50
N GLY A 8 -5.37 -1.93 -2.00
CA GLY A 8 -5.43 -0.68 -2.76
C GLY A 8 -4.21 -0.53 -3.67
N VAL A 9 -4.44 -0.16 -4.93
CA VAL A 9 -3.38 0.09 -5.91
C VAL A 9 -3.58 1.48 -6.51
N HIS A 10 -2.55 2.32 -6.45
CA HIS A 10 -2.59 3.70 -6.95
C HIS A 10 -2.64 3.76 -8.48
N SER A 11 -3.28 4.79 -9.03
CA SER A 11 -3.20 5.12 -10.46
C SER A 11 -1.79 5.57 -10.87
N GLU A 12 -1.52 5.55 -12.18
CA GLU A 12 -0.26 6.08 -12.73
C GLU A 12 -0.12 7.59 -12.46
N ALA A 13 -1.21 8.32 -12.58
CA ALA A 13 -1.25 9.75 -12.29
C ALA A 13 -0.88 10.04 -10.84
N GLU A 14 -1.42 9.26 -9.90
CA GLU A 14 -1.14 9.45 -8.47
C GLU A 14 0.30 9.07 -8.10
N ILE A 15 0.84 8.00 -8.69
CA ILE A 15 2.25 7.61 -8.50
C ILE A 15 3.19 8.70 -8.99
N THR A 16 2.93 9.24 -10.18
CA THR A 16 3.81 10.23 -10.84
C THR A 16 3.91 11.55 -10.06
N LYS A 17 2.91 11.88 -9.23
CA LYS A 17 2.98 13.05 -8.34
C LYS A 17 3.98 12.89 -7.20
N HIS A 18 4.20 11.66 -6.75
CA HIS A 18 4.98 11.37 -5.54
C HIS A 18 6.36 10.78 -5.84
N LYS A 19 6.53 10.14 -7.00
CA LYS A 19 7.78 9.51 -7.45
C LYS A 19 7.82 9.46 -8.99
N GLY A 20 8.91 8.91 -9.53
CA GLY A 20 9.01 8.66 -10.96
C GLY A 20 7.86 7.79 -11.49
N PRO A 21 7.51 7.91 -12.78
CA PRO A 21 6.43 7.13 -13.37
C PRO A 21 6.70 5.62 -13.20
N PRO A 22 5.67 4.80 -12.96
CA PRO A 22 5.85 3.37 -12.79
C PRO A 22 6.26 2.72 -14.12
N VAL A 23 7.00 1.61 -14.05
CA VAL A 23 7.40 0.83 -15.25
C VAL A 23 6.20 0.13 -15.90
N PHE A 24 5.25 -0.34 -15.09
CA PHE A 24 4.02 -1.00 -15.55
C PHE A 24 2.83 -0.04 -15.46
N SER A 25 1.95 -0.14 -16.44
CA SER A 25 0.66 0.58 -16.43
C SER A 25 -0.17 0.22 -15.21
N GLU A 26 -1.12 1.07 -14.83
CA GLU A 26 -2.03 0.75 -13.73
C GLU A 26 -2.83 -0.53 -13.97
N GLN A 27 -3.27 -0.77 -15.21
CA GLN A 27 -4.04 -1.96 -15.58
C GLN A 27 -3.23 -3.25 -15.40
N GLU A 28 -1.94 -3.25 -15.77
CA GLU A 28 -1.04 -4.37 -15.54
C GLU A 28 -0.84 -4.62 -14.04
N ARG A 29 -0.66 -3.56 -13.25
CA ARG A 29 -0.50 -3.65 -11.79
C ARG A 29 -1.77 -4.16 -11.11
N TYR A 30 -2.95 -3.67 -11.50
CA TYR A 30 -4.24 -4.17 -10.98
C TYR A 30 -4.40 -5.66 -11.27
N LYS A 31 -4.12 -6.09 -12.50
CA LYS A 31 -4.19 -7.50 -12.90
C LYS A 31 -3.21 -8.37 -12.13
N MET A 32 -1.98 -7.90 -11.95
CA MET A 32 -0.94 -8.63 -11.22
C MET A 32 -1.34 -8.86 -9.75
N VAL A 33 -1.84 -7.83 -9.08
CA VAL A 33 -2.27 -7.93 -7.67
C VAL A 33 -3.48 -8.86 -7.52
N ARG A 34 -4.46 -8.79 -8.44
CA ARG A 34 -5.62 -9.70 -8.44
C ARG A 34 -5.25 -11.17 -8.60
N ALA A 35 -4.14 -11.48 -9.25
CA ALA A 35 -3.69 -12.85 -9.47
C ALA A 35 -3.01 -13.47 -8.24
N ILE A 36 -2.73 -12.69 -7.19
CA ILE A 36 -2.11 -13.19 -5.96
C ILE A 36 -3.15 -13.96 -5.15
N LYS A 37 -2.89 -15.24 -4.88
CA LYS A 37 -3.81 -16.19 -4.23
C LYS A 37 -4.37 -15.78 -2.85
N TRP A 38 -3.80 -14.77 -2.21
CA TRP A 38 -4.22 -14.27 -0.91
C TRP A 38 -5.09 -13.01 -0.99
N VAL A 39 -5.18 -12.38 -2.16
CA VAL A 39 -5.94 -11.15 -2.36
C VAL A 39 -7.37 -11.51 -2.75
N ASP A 40 -8.33 -10.98 -1.99
CA ASP A 40 -9.75 -11.19 -2.25
C ASP A 40 -10.34 -10.05 -3.11
N GLU A 41 -9.91 -8.81 -2.86
CA GLU A 41 -10.38 -7.63 -3.59
C GLU A 41 -9.23 -6.67 -3.93
N VAL A 42 -9.28 -6.10 -5.14
CA VAL A 42 -8.37 -5.02 -5.55
C VAL A 42 -9.16 -3.73 -5.76
N VAL A 43 -8.78 -2.71 -5.01
CA VAL A 43 -9.28 -1.35 -5.14
C VAL A 43 -8.35 -0.57 -6.07
N GLU A 44 -8.87 -0.22 -7.24
CA GLU A 44 -8.18 0.63 -8.22
C GLU A 44 -8.20 2.09 -7.79
N ASP A 45 -7.23 2.88 -8.26
CA ASP A 45 -7.05 4.30 -7.94
C ASP A 45 -7.13 4.61 -6.43
N ALA A 46 -6.48 3.78 -5.62
CA ALA A 46 -6.41 4.00 -4.19
C ALA A 46 -5.57 5.26 -3.89
N PRO A 47 -5.95 6.08 -2.89
CA PRO A 47 -5.17 7.26 -2.50
C PRO A 47 -3.77 6.89 -2.02
N TYR A 48 -2.79 7.77 -2.24
CA TYR A 48 -1.38 7.50 -1.92
C TYR A 48 -1.15 7.24 -0.41
N VAL A 49 -1.81 8.02 0.44
CA VAL A 49 -1.72 7.90 1.90
C VAL A 49 -2.92 7.11 2.41
N THR A 50 -2.66 6.08 3.23
CA THR A 50 -3.74 5.33 3.88
C THR A 50 -4.40 6.19 4.95
N ALA A 51 -5.71 6.40 4.81
CA ALA A 51 -6.51 7.20 5.73
C ALA A 51 -7.63 6.35 6.38
N LEU A 52 -8.18 6.81 7.52
CA LEU A 52 -9.24 6.10 8.24
C LEU A 52 -10.51 5.96 7.40
N GLU A 53 -10.81 6.99 6.60
CA GLU A 53 -11.93 7.04 5.67
C GLU A 53 -11.81 5.97 4.61
N THR A 54 -10.59 5.66 4.16
CA THR A 54 -10.35 4.56 3.22
C THR A 54 -10.65 3.21 3.88
N LEU A 55 -10.20 3.02 5.13
CA LEU A 55 -10.49 1.79 5.87
C LEU A 55 -11.99 1.63 6.13
N GLU A 56 -12.69 2.70 6.44
CA GLU A 56 -14.15 2.69 6.64
C GLU A 56 -14.92 2.41 5.35
N LYS A 57 -14.54 3.07 4.25
CA LYS A 57 -15.14 2.87 2.92
C LYS A 57 -15.14 1.41 2.48
N TYR A 58 -14.06 0.68 2.77
CA TYR A 58 -13.90 -0.73 2.42
C TYR A 58 -14.09 -1.69 3.60
N ASN A 59 -14.67 -1.21 4.71
CA ASN A 59 -14.96 -1.99 5.92
C ASN A 59 -13.74 -2.81 6.44
N CYS A 60 -12.54 -2.25 6.31
CA CYS A 60 -11.28 -2.85 6.73
C CYS A 60 -10.98 -2.49 8.18
N GLN A 61 -10.68 -3.48 9.03
CA GLN A 61 -10.45 -3.25 10.47
C GLN A 61 -9.14 -2.51 10.73
N PHE A 62 -8.10 -2.79 9.95
CA PHE A 62 -6.76 -2.21 10.06
C PHE A 62 -6.04 -2.27 8.71
N CYS A 63 -5.00 -1.47 8.52
CA CYS A 63 -4.04 -1.65 7.44
C CYS A 63 -2.81 -2.42 7.90
N VAL A 64 -2.11 -3.01 6.93
CA VAL A 64 -0.81 -3.67 7.13
C VAL A 64 0.19 -3.05 6.18
N HIS A 65 1.35 -2.64 6.70
CA HIS A 65 2.48 -2.14 5.92
C HIS A 65 3.78 -2.77 6.42
N GLY A 66 4.85 -2.63 5.64
CA GLY A 66 6.19 -3.04 6.07
C GLY A 66 6.70 -2.23 7.27
N ASP A 67 7.79 -2.70 7.86
CA ASP A 67 8.51 -2.05 8.96
C ASP A 67 9.46 -0.92 8.50
N ASP A 68 9.32 -0.47 7.25
CA ASP A 68 10.10 0.64 6.69
C ASP A 68 9.70 1.98 7.34
N ILE A 69 10.70 2.83 7.62
CA ILE A 69 10.46 4.19 8.12
C ILE A 69 9.82 5.02 7.01
N THR A 70 8.59 5.46 7.23
CA THR A 70 7.81 6.26 6.29
C THR A 70 7.47 7.59 6.94
N VAL A 71 8.26 8.62 6.61
CA VAL A 71 8.05 9.99 7.10
C VAL A 71 7.77 10.94 5.94
N THR A 72 6.93 11.93 6.19
CA THR A 72 6.72 13.07 5.29
C THR A 72 7.98 13.94 5.21
N ALA A 73 8.00 14.92 4.30
CA ALA A 73 9.09 15.89 4.20
C ALA A 73 9.36 16.66 5.52
N ASP A 74 8.34 16.78 6.37
CA ASP A 74 8.41 17.43 7.68
C ASP A 74 8.81 16.47 8.82
N GLY A 75 9.16 15.22 8.52
CA GLY A 75 9.58 14.22 9.50
C GLY A 75 8.44 13.55 10.28
N VAL A 76 7.19 13.72 9.83
CA VAL A 76 6.01 13.13 10.48
C VAL A 76 5.73 11.75 9.89
N ASP A 77 5.44 10.76 10.73
CA ASP A 77 5.05 9.42 10.28
C ASP A 77 3.83 9.48 9.35
N THR A 78 3.96 8.95 8.14
CA THR A 78 2.90 8.99 7.11
C THR A 78 1.61 8.31 7.56
N TYR A 79 1.69 7.37 8.50
CA TYR A 79 0.57 6.61 9.05
C TYR A 79 0.17 7.02 10.47
N HIS A 80 0.66 8.16 10.98
CA HIS A 80 0.41 8.61 12.37
C HIS A 80 -1.08 8.57 12.76
N ILE A 81 -1.99 8.98 11.88
CA ILE A 81 -3.45 8.97 12.12
C ILE A 81 -3.96 7.54 12.31
N VAL A 82 -3.55 6.62 11.43
CA VAL A 82 -4.00 5.22 11.46
C VAL A 82 -3.38 4.45 12.63
N LYS A 83 -2.12 4.78 12.98
CA LYS A 83 -1.42 4.28 14.17
C LYS A 83 -2.11 4.76 15.46
N ALA A 84 -2.43 6.06 15.56
CA ALA A 84 -3.12 6.63 16.72
C ALA A 84 -4.51 6.01 16.95
N ALA A 85 -5.20 5.62 15.87
CA ALA A 85 -6.47 4.89 15.94
C ALA A 85 -6.33 3.40 16.33
N GLY A 86 -5.11 2.88 16.50
CA GLY A 86 -4.86 1.45 16.79
C GLY A 86 -5.13 0.52 15.60
N ARG A 87 -5.29 1.06 14.40
CA ARG A 87 -5.68 0.37 13.15
C ARG A 87 -4.52 0.16 12.18
N TYR A 88 -3.29 0.18 12.68
CA TYR A 88 -2.08 -0.12 11.91
C TYR A 88 -1.42 -1.39 12.45
N ARG A 89 -0.89 -2.23 11.54
CA ARG A 89 -0.12 -3.44 11.85
C ARG A 89 1.09 -3.54 10.93
N GLU A 90 2.14 -4.20 11.39
CA GLU A 90 3.40 -4.33 10.65
C GLU A 90 3.63 -5.77 10.21
N CYS A 91 4.16 -5.95 9.00
CA CYS A 91 4.74 -7.21 8.54
C CYS A 91 6.25 -7.04 8.34
N LYS A 92 7.00 -8.13 8.58
CA LYS A 92 8.45 -8.12 8.40
C LYS A 92 8.81 -8.05 6.93
N ARG A 93 9.82 -7.27 6.58
CA ARG A 93 10.42 -7.26 5.25
C ARG A 93 10.87 -8.67 4.81
N THR A 94 10.55 -9.04 3.58
CA THR A 94 11.01 -10.30 2.98
C THR A 94 12.50 -10.23 2.67
N GLN A 95 13.29 -11.14 3.24
CA GLN A 95 14.74 -11.18 3.00
C GLN A 95 15.06 -11.62 1.56
N GLY A 96 16.09 -11.01 0.96
CA GLY A 96 16.69 -11.49 -0.28
C GLY A 96 16.00 -11.03 -1.57
N VAL A 97 15.08 -10.06 -1.48
CA VAL A 97 14.47 -9.46 -2.67
C VAL A 97 14.08 -8.00 -2.42
N SER A 98 14.35 -7.13 -3.40
CA SER A 98 13.80 -5.78 -3.45
C SER A 98 13.76 -5.27 -4.90
N THR A 99 12.97 -4.24 -5.18
CA THR A 99 12.91 -3.65 -6.53
C THR A 99 14.26 -3.06 -6.95
N THR A 100 15.04 -2.51 -6.02
CA THR A 100 16.36 -1.96 -6.30
C THR A 100 17.37 -3.05 -6.64
N ASP A 101 17.36 -4.15 -5.87
CA ASP A 101 18.23 -5.30 -6.07
C ASP A 101 17.97 -6.00 -7.43
N LEU A 102 16.72 -6.03 -7.89
CA LEU A 102 16.35 -6.62 -9.17
C LEU A 102 16.79 -5.80 -10.40
N VAL A 103 16.98 -4.48 -10.26
CA VAL A 103 17.40 -3.60 -11.37
C VAL A 103 18.90 -3.73 -11.65
N GLY A 104 19.70 -3.91 -10.59
CA GLY A 104 21.17 -3.95 -10.64
C GLY A 104 21.83 -2.65 -10.22
#